data_AF-A0A0S2JK63-F1
#
_entry.id   AF-A0A0S2JK63-F1
#
_cell.length_a   1.000
_cell.length_b   1.000
_cell.length_c   1.000
_cell.angle_alpha   90.00
_cell.angle_beta   90.00
_cell.angle_gamma   90.00
#
_symmetry.space_group_name_H-M   'P 1'
#
loop_
_entity.id
_entity.type
_entity.pdbx_description
1 polymer ?
#
loop_
_entity_poly.entity_id
_entity_poly.type
_entity_poly.pdbx_seq_one_letter_code
_entity_poly.pdbx_strand_id
1 'polypeptide(L)'
;MVYLKVLGWMCILIEVIVLAPSIVPGAMSALASIITLLILVISIVTIKTGNLFYFKVTAVISGISIFIVNDSLRLYGSLPQVPWEFQVGFYSLFIIICGLAIYYAKRRAGVMKN
;
A
#
# COMPACT_ATOMS: atom_id res chain seq x y z
N MET A 1 -1.69 19.49 -12.33
CA MET A 1 -2.75 18.46 -12.12
C MET A 1 -2.49 17.17 -12.90
N VAL A 2 -2.01 17.25 -14.15
CA VAL A 2 -1.66 16.07 -14.99
C VAL A 2 -0.59 15.18 -14.35
N TYR A 3 0.50 15.75 -13.83
CA TYR A 3 1.60 15.00 -13.19
C TYR A 3 1.15 14.06 -12.06
N LEU A 4 0.18 14.48 -11.25
CA LEU A 4 -0.32 13.66 -10.15
C LEU A 4 -1.19 12.48 -10.62
N LYS A 5 -1.85 12.62 -11.77
CA LYS A 5 -2.57 11.49 -12.41
C LYS A 5 -1.60 10.47 -12.97
N VAL A 6 -0.52 10.94 -13.63
CA VAL A 6 0.57 10.07 -14.10
C VAL A 6 1.21 9.34 -12.93
N LEU A 7 1.53 10.06 -11.83
CA LEU A 7 2.04 9.46 -10.61
C LEU A 7 1.10 8.38 -10.06
N GLY A 8 -0.21 8.63 -10.03
CA GLY A 8 -1.20 7.65 -9.58
C GLY A 8 -1.23 6.38 -10.41
N TRP A 9 -1.14 6.50 -11.74
CA TRP A 9 -1.01 5.33 -12.61
C TRP A 9 0.32 4.59 -12.40
N MET A 10 1.41 5.32 -12.22
CA MET A 10 2.72 4.71 -11.92
C MET A 10 2.69 3.94 -10.60
N CYS A 11 2.07 4.46 -9.54
CA CYS A 11 1.91 3.74 -8.27
C CYS A 11 1.16 2.42 -8.47
N ILE A 12 0.05 2.43 -9.22
CA ILE A 12 -0.73 1.22 -9.50
C ILE A 12 0.13 0.21 -10.29
N LEU A 13 0.82 0.66 -11.35
CA LEU A 13 1.65 -0.22 -12.18
C LEU A 13 2.80 -0.85 -11.38
N ILE A 14 3.49 -0.05 -10.57
CA ILE A 14 4.57 -0.54 -9.71
C ILE A 14 4.02 -1.57 -8.72
N GLU A 15 2.87 -1.30 -8.09
CA GLU A 15 2.26 -2.28 -7.17
C GLU A 15 1.92 -3.61 -7.85
N VAL A 16 1.37 -3.57 -9.06
CA VAL A 16 1.11 -4.80 -9.83
C VAL A 16 2.40 -5.56 -10.11
N ILE A 17 3.50 -4.87 -10.42
CA ILE A 17 4.81 -5.50 -10.63
C ILE A 17 5.35 -6.12 -9.33
N VAL A 18 5.15 -5.45 -8.19
CA VAL A 18 5.63 -5.87 -6.86
C VAL A 18 4.89 -7.12 -6.33
N LEU A 19 3.72 -7.46 -6.88
CA LEU A 19 3.07 -8.73 -6.57
C LEU A 19 3.94 -9.94 -6.93
N ALA A 20 4.72 -9.87 -8.02
CA ALA A 20 5.57 -10.98 -8.45
C ALA A 20 6.67 -11.34 -7.42
N PRO A 21 7.53 -10.41 -6.95
CA PRO A 21 8.52 -10.71 -5.92
C PRO A 21 7.89 -11.01 -4.55
N SER A 22 6.62 -10.64 -4.31
CA SER A 22 5.91 -11.00 -3.07
C SER A 22 5.63 -12.50 -2.96
N ILE A 23 5.52 -13.21 -4.09
CA ILE A 23 5.33 -14.67 -4.12
C ILE A 23 6.64 -15.41 -3.87
N VAL A 24 7.78 -14.80 -4.23
CA VAL A 24 9.09 -15.44 -4.17
C VAL A 24 9.58 -15.50 -2.73
N PRO A 25 9.83 -16.71 -2.18
CA PRO A 25 10.09 -16.80 -0.76
C PRO A 25 11.39 -16.15 -0.28
N GLY A 26 11.39 -15.73 0.99
CA GLY A 26 12.58 -15.26 1.69
C GLY A 26 12.85 -13.76 1.54
N ALA A 27 14.06 -13.37 1.12
CA ALA A 27 14.45 -11.96 1.11
C ALA A 27 13.67 -11.11 0.09
N MET A 28 13.20 -11.73 -1.00
CA MET A 28 12.51 -11.02 -2.08
C MET A 28 11.13 -10.53 -1.65
N SER A 29 10.38 -11.34 -0.90
CA SER A 29 9.08 -10.94 -0.37
C SER A 29 9.20 -9.89 0.73
N ALA A 30 10.26 -9.93 1.55
CA ALA A 30 10.53 -8.88 2.53
C ALA A 30 10.79 -7.51 1.87
N LEU A 31 11.60 -7.50 0.80
CA LEU A 31 11.81 -6.30 -0.02
C LEU A 31 10.51 -5.82 -0.66
N ALA A 32 9.71 -6.75 -1.19
CA ALA A 32 8.42 -6.43 -1.78
C ALA A 32 7.48 -5.77 -0.78
N SER A 33 7.46 -6.21 0.49
CA SER A 33 6.68 -5.58 1.56
C SER A 33 7.07 -4.12 1.81
N ILE A 34 8.37 -3.82 1.83
CA ILE A 34 8.87 -2.46 2.05
C ILE A 34 8.50 -1.57 0.86
N ILE A 35 8.71 -2.05 -0.37
CA ILE A 35 8.34 -1.32 -1.59
C ILE A 35 6.84 -1.05 -1.62
N THR A 36 6.02 -2.06 -1.29
CA THR A 36 4.56 -1.95 -1.21
C THR A 36 4.15 -0.79 -0.27
N LEU A 37 4.69 -0.75 0.95
CA LEU A 37 4.39 0.32 1.90
C LEU A 37 4.86 1.71 1.40
N LEU A 38 6.05 1.79 0.78
CA LEU A 38 6.56 3.04 0.22
C LEU A 38 5.67 3.58 -0.90
N ILE A 39 5.25 2.71 -1.83
CA ILE A 39 4.37 3.09 -2.93
C ILE A 39 2.99 3.51 -2.39
N LEU A 40 2.48 2.82 -1.37
CA LEU A 40 1.24 3.21 -0.71
C LEU A 40 1.33 4.62 -0.11
N VAL A 41 2.43 4.96 0.58
CA VAL A 41 2.67 6.32 1.11
C VAL A 41 2.73 7.36 -0.01
N ILE A 42 3.47 7.09 -1.10
CA ILE A 42 3.58 8.00 -2.25
C ILE A 42 2.21 8.23 -2.88
N SER A 43 1.38 7.19 -2.96
CA SER A 43 0.05 7.26 -3.56
C SER A 43 -0.90 8.22 -2.80
N ILE A 44 -0.64 8.55 -1.53
CA ILE A 44 -1.41 9.56 -0.77
C ILE A 44 -1.34 10.93 -1.45
N VAL A 45 -0.22 11.27 -2.08
CA VAL A 45 -0.06 12.57 -2.75
C VAL A 45 -1.04 12.70 -3.93
N THR A 46 -1.47 11.58 -4.53
CA THR A 46 -2.42 11.56 -5.65
C THR A 46 -3.83 12.00 -5.24
N ILE A 47 -4.17 11.92 -3.94
CA ILE A 47 -5.43 12.44 -3.39
C ILE A 47 -5.58 13.95 -3.66
N LYS A 48 -4.47 14.67 -3.83
CA LYS A 48 -4.50 16.10 -4.18
C LYS A 48 -5.17 16.39 -5.53
N THR A 49 -5.33 15.39 -6.40
CA THR A 49 -6.07 15.51 -7.67
C THR A 49 -7.58 15.65 -7.50
N GLY A 50 -8.10 15.44 -6.28
CA GLY A 50 -9.54 15.41 -6.00
C GLY A 50 -10.19 14.06 -6.28
N ASN A 51 -9.45 13.08 -6.81
CA ASN A 51 -9.93 11.73 -7.05
C ASN A 51 -9.23 10.72 -6.14
N LEU A 52 -10.00 9.98 -5.33
CA LEU A 52 -9.50 8.93 -4.42
C LEU A 52 -9.22 7.60 -5.13
N PHE A 53 -9.58 7.48 -6.40
CA PHE A 53 -9.45 6.25 -7.19
C PHE A 53 -8.03 5.68 -7.14
N TYR A 54 -7.00 6.50 -7.41
CA TYR A 54 -5.62 6.03 -7.48
C TYR A 54 -5.13 5.45 -6.16
N PHE A 55 -5.34 6.19 -5.06
CA PHE A 55 -5.01 5.71 -3.72
C PHE A 55 -5.80 4.45 -3.36
N LYS A 56 -7.11 4.42 -3.62
CA LYS A 56 -7.96 3.27 -3.29
C LYS A 56 -7.51 2.00 -4.01
N VAL A 57 -7.24 2.08 -5.31
CA VAL A 57 -6.76 0.93 -6.09
C VAL A 57 -5.38 0.47 -5.60
N THR A 58 -4.46 1.41 -5.38
CA THR A 58 -3.12 1.10 -4.83
C THR A 58 -3.26 0.40 -3.48
N ALA A 59 -4.06 0.93 -2.55
CA ALA A 59 -4.29 0.34 -1.24
C ALA A 59 -4.87 -1.08 -1.29
N VAL A 60 -5.78 -1.36 -2.23
CA VAL A 60 -6.34 -2.71 -2.41
C VAL A 60 -5.25 -3.66 -2.90
N ILE A 61 -4.46 -3.27 -3.90
CA ILE A 61 -3.37 -4.11 -4.42
C ILE A 61 -2.31 -4.34 -3.34
N SER A 62 -1.89 -3.29 -2.63
CA SER A 62 -0.96 -3.39 -1.49
C SER A 62 -1.51 -4.32 -0.40
N GLY A 63 -2.82 -4.27 -0.13
CA GLY A 63 -3.47 -5.19 0.81
C GLY A 63 -3.42 -6.64 0.33
N ILE A 64 -3.70 -6.90 -0.94
CA ILE A 64 -3.58 -8.25 -1.52
C ILE A 64 -2.13 -8.73 -1.44
N SER A 65 -1.18 -7.87 -1.80
CA SER A 65 0.27 -8.12 -1.73
C SER A 65 0.64 -8.58 -0.32
N ILE A 66 0.33 -7.77 0.70
CA ILE A 66 0.70 -8.03 2.10
C ILE A 66 -0.05 -9.24 2.68
N PHE A 67 -1.38 -9.26 2.64
CA PHE A 67 -2.19 -10.19 3.42
C PHE A 67 -2.41 -11.55 2.78
N ILE A 68 -2.26 -11.66 1.45
CA ILE A 68 -2.60 -12.87 0.71
C ILE A 68 -1.36 -13.47 0.05
N VAL A 69 -0.59 -12.63 -0.64
CA VAL A 69 0.46 -13.11 -1.55
C VAL A 69 1.80 -13.28 -0.85
N ASN A 70 2.15 -12.35 0.05
CA ASN A 70 3.46 -12.31 0.68
C ASN A 70 3.67 -13.52 1.60
N ASP A 71 4.63 -14.38 1.28
CA ASP A 71 4.92 -15.59 2.07
C ASP A 71 5.24 -15.33 3.56
N SER A 72 5.75 -14.14 3.87
CA SER A 72 6.19 -13.72 5.20
C SER A 72 5.09 -13.00 5.97
N LEU A 73 4.19 -12.32 5.26
CA LEU A 73 3.12 -11.48 5.82
C LEU A 73 1.70 -11.98 5.48
N ARG A 74 1.53 -13.12 4.83
CA ARG A 74 0.20 -13.67 4.55
C ARG A 74 -0.49 -14.07 5.85
N LEU A 75 -1.79 -13.82 5.92
CA LEU A 75 -2.59 -14.11 7.11
C LEU A 75 -2.65 -15.61 7.46
N TYR A 76 -2.52 -16.48 6.45
CA TYR A 76 -2.58 -17.93 6.62
C TYR A 76 -1.36 -18.61 6.02
N GLY A 77 -0.77 -19.52 6.79
CA GLY A 77 0.39 -20.30 6.36
C GLY A 77 1.65 -19.47 6.20
N SER A 78 1.80 -18.33 6.86
CA SER A 78 3.06 -17.57 6.84
C SER A 78 4.23 -18.47 7.24
N LEU A 79 5.42 -18.15 6.72
CA LEU A 79 6.64 -18.86 7.08
C LEU A 79 6.84 -18.93 8.61
N PRO A 80 7.07 -20.12 9.19
CA PRO A 80 7.14 -20.30 10.65
C PRO A 80 8.34 -19.62 11.31
N GLN A 81 9.35 -19.26 10.51
CA GLN A 81 10.53 -18.53 10.93
C GLN A 81 10.31 -17.01 11.04
N VAL A 82 9.15 -16.49 10.61
CA VAL A 82 8.82 -15.07 10.72
C VAL A 82 8.16 -14.81 12.07
N PRO A 83 8.73 -13.94 12.92
CA PRO A 83 8.12 -13.58 14.20
C PRO A 83 6.76 -12.91 13.99
N TRP A 84 5.79 -13.22 14.85
CA TRP A 84 4.45 -12.63 14.75
C TRP A 84 4.49 -11.11 15.01
N GLU A 85 5.44 -10.63 15.81
CA GLU A 85 5.66 -9.20 16.09
C GLU A 85 6.02 -8.43 14.81
N PHE A 86 6.81 -9.07 13.93
CA PHE A 86 7.18 -8.49 12.64
C PHE A 86 5.95 -8.32 11.75
N GLN A 87 5.09 -9.34 11.69
CA GLN A 87 3.84 -9.30 10.91
C GLN A 87 2.91 -8.20 11.40
N VAL A 88 2.66 -8.15 12.72
CA VAL A 88 1.81 -7.14 13.35
C VAL A 88 2.35 -5.73 13.10
N GLY A 89 3.68 -5.55 13.10
CA GLY A 89 4.33 -4.28 12.75
C GLY A 89 3.97 -3.81 11.35
N PHE A 90 4.10 -4.67 10.35
CA PHE A 90 3.76 -4.34 8.95
C PHE A 90 2.26 -4.10 8.76
N TYR A 91 1.39 -4.90 9.39
CA TYR A 91 -0.05 -4.70 9.33
C TYR A 91 -0.46 -3.36 9.96
N SER A 92 0.13 -3.03 11.11
CA SER A 92 -0.12 -1.76 11.79
C SER A 92 0.31 -0.58 10.94
N LEU A 93 1.49 -0.64 10.30
CA LEU A 93 1.95 0.38 9.37
C LEU A 93 0.97 0.56 8.20
N PHE A 94 0.54 -0.54 7.56
CA PHE A 94 -0.44 -0.49 6.49
C PHE A 94 -1.74 0.21 6.93
N ILE A 95 -2.28 -0.15 8.10
CA ILE A 95 -3.50 0.44 8.66
C ILE A 95 -3.31 1.92 8.96
N ILE A 96 -2.18 2.32 9.57
CA ILE A 96 -1.86 3.71 9.87
C ILE A 96 -1.79 4.54 8.59
N ILE A 97 -1.10 4.05 7.55
CA ILE A 97 -0.98 4.75 6.26
C ILE A 97 -2.38 4.93 5.64
N CYS A 98 -3.20 3.88 5.62
CA CYS A 98 -4.59 3.96 5.15
C CYS A 98 -5.44 4.96 5.96
N GLY A 99 -5.32 4.94 7.29
CA GLY A 99 -6.01 5.88 8.18
C GLY A 99 -5.62 7.33 7.93
N LEU A 100 -4.32 7.61 7.79
CA LEU A 100 -3.79 8.94 7.47
C LEU A 100 -4.28 9.42 6.10
N ALA A 101 -4.32 8.53 5.09
CA ALA A 101 -4.83 8.86 3.77
C ALA A 101 -6.32 9.23 3.79
N ILE A 102 -7.14 8.48 4.53
CA ILE A 102 -8.57 8.76 4.70
C ILE A 102 -8.78 10.08 5.45
N TYR A 103 -8.02 10.32 6.52
CA TYR A 103 -8.06 11.58 7.26
C TYR A 103 -7.70 12.76 6.37
N TYR A 104 -6.62 12.64 5.59
CA TYR A 104 -6.19 13.66 4.63
C TYR A 104 -7.24 13.93 3.55
N ALA A 105 -7.86 12.88 3.02
CA ALA A 105 -8.95 12.97 2.05
C ALA A 105 -10.16 13.71 2.60
N LYS A 106 -10.62 13.36 3.82
CA LYS A 106 -11.75 14.01 4.49
C LYS A 106 -11.47 15.49 4.74
N ARG A 107 -10.28 15.84 5.21
CA ARG A 107 -9.89 17.24 5.45
C ARG A 107 -9.96 18.06 4.16
N ARG A 108 -9.48 17.53 3.03
CA ARG A 108 -9.57 18.20 1.73
C ARG A 108 -11.01 18.36 1.24
N ALA A 109 -11.86 17.34 1.42
CA ALA A 109 -13.26 17.42 1.05
C ALA A 109 -14.02 18.49 1.85
N GLY A 110 -13.67 18.69 3.13
CA GLY A 110 -14.21 19.76 3.97
C GLY A 110 -13.73 21.16 3.55
N VAL A 111 -12.46 21.31 3.15
CA VAL A 111 -11.90 22.60 2.69
C VAL A 111 -12.51 23.07 1.37
N MET A 112 -12.90 22.18 0.46
CA MET A 112 -13.54 22.56 -0.82
C MET A 112 -15.02 22.95 -0.70
N LYS A 113 -15.63 22.81 0.49
CA LYS A 113 -17.03 23.19 0.75
C LYS A 113 -17.19 24.56 1.41
N ASN A 114 -16.10 25.18 1.87
CA ASN A 114 -16.06 26.53 2.44
C ASN A 114 -15.48 27.51 1.43
#